data_AF-A0A1J4NRZ8-F1
#
_entry.id   AF-A0A1J4NRZ8-F1
#
_cell.length_a   1.000
_cell.length_b   1.000
_cell.length_c   1.000
_cell.angle_alpha   90.00
_cell.angle_beta   90.00
_cell.angle_gamma   90.00
#
_symmetry.space_group_name_H-M   'P 1'
#
loop_
_entity.id
_entity.type
_entity.pdbx_description
1 polymer ?
#
loop_
_entity_poly.entity_id
_entity_poly.type
_entity_poly.pdbx_seq_one_letter_code
_entity_poly.pdbx_strand_id
1 'polypeptide(L)'
;MGYVERPRRIVGANGGPAGPASAPGSGRRLIGGQDQVRQPERAIAPGPRTVPHTLYRSRSRRLLDAVRTLDAGLDDQACRALAEWVREEYRSDHGDVPLGFVARCYLGPPYVDHQLNLFHVIVRHFAPAEPMPDPFSAARMLARSGGYAYIEVYGDGLILPVLEDGTVVRP
;
A
#
# COMPACT_ATOMS: atom_id res chain seq x y z
N MET A 1 34.29 52.47 19.06
CA MET A 1 35.16 51.31 18.79
C MET A 1 34.98 50.96 17.32
N GLY A 2 36.06 51.09 16.55
CA GLY A 2 36.02 51.08 15.08
C GLY A 2 36.08 49.67 14.47
N TYR A 3 35.64 49.67 13.19
CA TYR A 3 35.75 48.75 12.06
C TYR A 3 36.94 47.74 12.09
N VAL A 4 36.95 46.59 11.39
CA VAL A 4 37.01 46.42 9.91
C VAL A 4 36.68 44.96 9.48
N GLU A 5 36.11 44.82 8.29
CA GLU A 5 35.93 43.60 7.47
C GLU A 5 37.24 42.88 7.04
N ARG A 6 37.14 41.55 6.84
CA ARG A 6 37.71 40.59 5.81
C ARG A 6 39.09 40.87 5.16
N PRO A 7 39.91 39.84 4.74
CA PRO A 7 39.49 38.78 3.80
C PRO A 7 40.26 37.42 3.82
N ARG A 8 39.92 36.60 2.81
CA ARG A 8 40.25 35.19 2.48
C ARG A 8 41.75 34.91 2.25
N ARG A 9 42.16 33.62 2.39
CA ARG A 9 43.34 33.08 1.69
C ARG A 9 43.05 31.70 1.07
N ILE A 10 43.26 31.62 -0.24
CA ILE A 10 43.35 30.42 -1.09
C ILE A 10 44.83 30.26 -1.48
N VAL A 11 45.39 29.05 -1.42
CA VAL A 11 46.54 28.49 -2.19
C VAL A 11 46.42 26.96 -2.03
N GLY A 12 46.51 26.02 -2.98
CA GLY A 12 47.19 25.87 -4.28
C GLY A 12 48.03 24.57 -4.21
N ALA A 13 47.58 23.46 -4.82
CA ALA A 13 48.11 22.80 -6.04
C ALA A 13 49.50 22.09 -5.98
N ASN A 14 49.46 20.77 -6.22
CA ASN A 14 50.35 19.85 -6.99
C ASN A 14 51.90 19.92 -6.95
N GLY A 15 52.52 18.73 -6.80
CA GLY A 15 53.85 18.37 -7.33
C GLY A 15 54.48 17.11 -6.72
N GLY A 16 54.67 16.02 -7.49
CA GLY A 16 55.51 14.83 -7.15
C GLY A 16 57.02 15.09 -7.35
N PRO A 17 57.94 14.10 -7.59
CA PRO A 17 57.78 12.63 -7.79
C PRO A 17 58.91 11.70 -7.18
N ALA A 18 58.91 10.41 -7.59
CA ALA A 18 59.98 9.36 -7.63
C ALA A 18 60.42 8.70 -6.29
N GLY A 19 60.63 7.38 -6.08
CA GLY A 19 60.78 6.07 -6.79
C GLY A 19 61.61 5.15 -5.83
N PRO A 20 61.95 3.84 -6.07
CA PRO A 20 61.63 2.91 -7.15
C PRO A 20 61.21 1.46 -6.70
N ALA A 21 61.15 0.57 -7.70
CA ALA A 21 60.52 -0.77 -7.83
C ALA A 21 61.13 -1.99 -7.10
N SER A 22 60.33 -3.07 -7.00
CA SER A 22 60.69 -4.43 -7.47
C SER A 22 59.48 -5.39 -7.49
N ALA A 23 59.35 -6.15 -8.59
CA ALA A 23 58.55 -7.38 -8.77
C ALA A 23 59.55 -8.52 -9.14
N PRO A 24 59.21 -9.81 -9.42
CA PRO A 24 57.89 -10.44 -9.66
C PRO A 24 57.72 -11.88 -9.07
N GLY A 25 56.60 -12.57 -9.34
CA GLY A 25 56.59 -14.05 -9.37
C GLY A 25 55.28 -14.80 -9.06
N SER A 26 54.52 -15.14 -10.11
CA SER A 26 53.78 -16.39 -10.37
C SER A 26 52.93 -17.08 -9.26
N GLY A 27 51.61 -17.02 -9.43
CA GLY A 27 50.63 -17.91 -8.80
C GLY A 27 49.45 -18.17 -9.73
N ARG A 28 49.10 -19.43 -9.91
CA ARG A 28 48.36 -20.03 -11.04
C ARG A 28 46.84 -20.09 -10.77
N ARG A 29 46.05 -20.02 -11.85
CA ARG A 29 44.56 -20.01 -11.90
C ARG A 29 43.88 -21.07 -11.03
N LEU A 30 42.72 -20.71 -10.48
CA LEU A 30 41.56 -21.61 -10.37
C LEU A 30 40.28 -20.90 -10.82
N ILE A 31 39.51 -21.64 -11.59
CA ILE A 31 38.25 -21.30 -12.26
C ILE A 31 37.10 -21.51 -11.28
N GLY A 32 36.11 -20.62 -11.23
CA GLY A 32 34.81 -20.93 -10.64
C GLY A 32 33.94 -19.71 -10.33
N GLY A 33 32.73 -19.69 -10.88
CA GLY A 33 31.60 -18.89 -10.38
C GLY A 33 31.32 -17.60 -11.14
N GLN A 34 30.63 -17.71 -12.28
CA GLN A 34 29.87 -16.57 -12.81
C GLN A 34 28.65 -16.36 -11.90
N ASP A 35 28.78 -15.53 -10.87
CA ASP A 35 27.61 -14.97 -10.19
C ASP A 35 26.96 -13.94 -11.13
N GLN A 36 26.11 -14.44 -12.03
CA GLN A 36 25.15 -13.62 -12.73
C GLN A 36 24.17 -13.08 -11.69
N VAL A 37 24.43 -11.85 -11.24
CA VAL A 37 23.46 -11.03 -10.52
C VAL A 37 22.20 -10.97 -11.38
N ARG A 38 21.20 -11.77 -11.03
CA ARG A 38 19.84 -11.67 -11.59
C ARG A 38 19.34 -10.27 -11.25
N GLN A 39 19.29 -9.41 -12.26
CA GLN A 39 18.54 -8.16 -12.15
C GLN A 39 17.09 -8.52 -11.81
N PRO A 40 16.45 -7.85 -10.85
CA PRO A 40 15.03 -8.05 -10.60
C PRO A 40 14.28 -7.72 -11.89
N GLU A 41 13.49 -8.67 -12.36
CA GLU A 41 12.59 -8.49 -13.49
C GLU A 41 11.77 -7.24 -13.23
N ARG A 42 11.97 -6.21 -14.06
CA ARG A 42 11.16 -4.99 -14.00
C ARG A 42 9.71 -5.43 -14.17
N ALA A 43 8.94 -5.35 -13.08
CA ALA A 43 7.49 -5.51 -13.14
C ALA A 43 6.99 -4.55 -14.23
N ILE A 44 6.48 -5.12 -15.33
CA ILE A 44 5.85 -4.36 -16.39
C ILE A 44 4.67 -3.66 -15.72
N ALA A 45 4.77 -2.34 -15.57
CA ALA A 45 3.65 -1.54 -15.10
C ALA A 45 2.46 -1.86 -16.03
N PRO A 46 1.33 -2.35 -15.50
CA PRO A 46 0.17 -2.60 -16.33
C PRO A 46 -0.21 -1.30 -17.04
N GLY A 47 -0.46 -1.39 -18.35
CA GLY A 47 -0.97 -0.24 -19.12
C GLY A 47 -2.27 0.29 -18.50
N PRO A 48 -2.74 1.48 -18.89
CA PRO A 48 -3.92 2.10 -18.30
C PRO A 48 -5.12 1.15 -18.41
N ARG A 49 -5.51 0.54 -17.28
CA ARG A 49 -6.69 -0.33 -17.22
C ARG A 49 -7.92 0.54 -17.16
N THR A 50 -8.84 0.30 -18.09
CA THR A 50 -10.17 0.91 -18.06
C THR A 50 -10.94 0.27 -16.90
N VAL A 51 -11.20 1.03 -15.84
CA VAL A 51 -12.00 0.57 -14.71
C VAL A 51 -13.46 0.41 -15.18
N PRO A 52 -14.09 -0.77 -15.03
CA PRO A 52 -15.48 -0.98 -15.40
C PRO A 52 -16.42 0.01 -14.69
N HIS A 53 -17.42 0.53 -15.41
CA HIS A 53 -18.40 1.47 -14.83
C HIS A 53 -19.18 0.86 -13.66
N THR A 54 -19.37 -0.46 -13.66
CA THR A 54 -20.10 -1.20 -12.61
C THR A 54 -19.48 -1.02 -11.22
N LEU A 55 -18.15 -0.87 -11.13
CA LEU A 55 -17.45 -0.65 -9.87
C LEU A 55 -17.78 0.70 -9.22
N TYR A 56 -18.18 1.70 -10.02
CA TYR A 56 -18.58 3.03 -9.54
C TYR A 56 -20.07 3.13 -9.18
N ARG A 57 -20.85 2.06 -9.32
CA ARG A 57 -22.24 2.05 -8.83
C ARG A 57 -22.22 2.10 -7.30
N SER A 58 -23.17 2.84 -6.73
CA SER A 58 -23.37 2.86 -5.29
C SER A 58 -23.64 1.44 -4.75
N ARG A 59 -23.12 1.16 -3.56
CA ARG A 59 -23.35 -0.10 -2.85
C ARG A 59 -24.83 -0.19 -2.44
N SER A 60 -25.44 -1.34 -2.73
CA SER A 60 -26.88 -1.52 -2.54
C SER A 60 -27.24 -1.48 -1.05
N ARG A 61 -28.44 -0.97 -0.70
CA ARG A 61 -28.92 -1.04 0.69
C ARG A 61 -28.97 -2.47 1.21
N ARG A 62 -29.34 -3.42 0.35
CA ARG A 62 -29.36 -4.85 0.69
C ARG A 62 -27.98 -5.34 1.11
N LEU A 63 -26.92 -4.94 0.41
CA LEU A 63 -25.54 -5.24 0.77
C LEU A 63 -25.16 -4.65 2.13
N LEU A 64 -25.44 -3.35 2.34
CA LEU A 64 -25.15 -2.67 3.60
C LEU A 64 -25.91 -3.27 4.78
N ASP A 65 -27.20 -3.57 4.61
CA ASP A 65 -28.06 -4.15 5.64
C ASP A 65 -27.67 -5.61 5.97
N ALA A 66 -27.27 -6.39 4.97
CA ALA A 66 -26.78 -7.74 5.19
C ALA A 66 -25.51 -7.76 6.05
N VAL A 67 -24.58 -6.82 5.84
CA VAL A 67 -23.40 -6.68 6.70
C VAL A 67 -23.81 -6.33 8.14
N ARG A 68 -24.80 -5.46 8.32
CA ARG A 68 -25.32 -5.12 9.67
C ARG A 68 -25.90 -6.30 10.44
N THR A 69 -26.36 -7.36 9.75
CA THR A 69 -26.88 -8.56 10.44
C THR A 69 -25.81 -9.30 11.23
N LEU A 70 -24.52 -9.05 10.98
CA LEU A 70 -23.43 -9.63 11.76
C LEU A 70 -23.50 -9.24 13.24
N ASP A 71 -23.96 -8.03 13.55
CA ASP A 71 -24.11 -7.53 14.92
C ASP A 71 -25.18 -8.31 15.72
N ALA A 72 -26.08 -9.04 15.05
CA ALA A 72 -27.09 -9.86 15.69
C ALA A 72 -26.55 -11.21 16.20
N GLY A 73 -25.29 -11.55 15.91
CA GLY A 73 -24.68 -12.82 16.28
C GLY A 73 -25.18 -13.98 15.41
N LEU A 74 -24.46 -14.25 14.33
CA LEU A 74 -24.75 -15.36 13.42
C LEU A 74 -23.98 -16.63 13.83
N ASP A 75 -24.56 -17.80 13.60
CA ASP A 75 -23.81 -19.05 13.68
C ASP A 75 -22.85 -19.22 12.49
N ASP A 76 -21.96 -20.21 12.57
CA ASP A 76 -20.95 -20.45 11.55
C ASP A 76 -21.52 -20.75 10.16
N GLN A 77 -22.69 -21.40 10.09
CA GLN A 77 -23.32 -21.73 8.81
C GLN A 77 -23.92 -20.48 8.17
N ALA A 78 -24.62 -19.66 8.96
CA ALA A 78 -25.16 -18.38 8.54
C ALA A 78 -24.04 -17.41 8.13
N CYS A 79 -22.92 -17.39 8.87
CA CYS A 79 -21.73 -16.61 8.49
C CYS A 79 -21.18 -17.05 7.12
N ARG A 80 -21.07 -18.36 6.87
CA ARG A 80 -20.62 -18.88 5.57
C ARG A 80 -21.60 -18.55 4.44
N ALA A 81 -22.90 -18.67 4.67
CA ALA A 81 -23.91 -18.35 3.67
C ALA A 81 -23.92 -16.86 3.33
N LEU A 82 -23.84 -16.00 4.34
CA LEU A 82 -23.67 -14.55 4.17
C LEU A 82 -22.37 -14.24 3.43
N ALA A 83 -21.30 -14.98 3.72
CA ALA A 83 -20.02 -14.79 3.07
C ALA A 83 -20.04 -15.03 1.56
N GLU A 84 -20.67 -16.14 1.15
CA GLU A 84 -20.86 -16.43 -0.28
C GLU A 84 -21.79 -15.41 -0.94
N TRP A 85 -22.87 -15.03 -0.25
CA TRP A 85 -23.82 -14.04 -0.78
C TRP A 85 -23.17 -12.67 -1.02
N VAL A 86 -22.44 -12.12 -0.05
CA VAL A 86 -21.74 -10.82 -0.20
C VAL A 86 -20.74 -10.85 -1.35
N ARG A 87 -19.97 -11.94 -1.48
CA ARG A 87 -19.01 -12.09 -2.58
C ARG A 87 -19.71 -12.12 -3.93
N GLU A 88 -20.84 -12.84 -4.01
CA GLU A 88 -21.59 -12.92 -5.26
C GLU A 88 -22.23 -11.59 -5.64
N GLU A 89 -22.79 -10.84 -4.69
CA GLU A 89 -23.36 -9.51 -4.98
C GLU A 89 -22.28 -8.55 -5.51
N TYR A 90 -21.08 -8.54 -4.91
CA TYR A 90 -19.97 -7.76 -5.45
C TYR A 90 -19.61 -8.20 -6.88
N ARG A 91 -19.52 -9.51 -7.12
CA ARG A 91 -19.19 -10.04 -8.44
C ARG A 91 -20.27 -9.71 -9.49
N SER A 92 -21.54 -9.87 -9.15
CA SER A 92 -22.67 -9.69 -10.07
C SER A 92 -22.94 -8.22 -10.38
N ASP A 93 -22.97 -7.38 -9.35
CA ASP A 93 -23.47 -6.01 -9.47
C ASP A 93 -22.35 -5.00 -9.72
N HIS A 94 -21.14 -5.34 -9.29
CA HIS A 94 -19.98 -4.45 -9.35
C HIS A 94 -18.88 -4.98 -10.28
N GLY A 95 -18.86 -6.29 -10.56
CA GLY A 95 -18.00 -6.91 -11.57
C GLY A 95 -16.63 -7.37 -11.04
N ASP A 96 -16.30 -7.05 -9.78
CA ASP A 96 -15.11 -7.55 -9.10
C ASP A 96 -15.34 -7.55 -7.57
N VAL A 97 -14.53 -8.31 -6.85
CA VAL A 97 -14.61 -8.46 -5.39
C VAL A 97 -13.39 -7.80 -4.74
N PRO A 98 -13.57 -6.84 -3.81
CA PRO A 98 -12.47 -6.27 -3.05
C PRO A 98 -11.66 -7.33 -2.30
N LEU A 99 -10.36 -7.09 -2.10
CA LEU A 99 -9.55 -7.87 -1.14
C LEU A 99 -9.96 -7.58 0.31
N GLY A 100 -10.46 -6.38 0.57
CA GLY A 100 -10.93 -5.91 1.85
C GLY A 100 -11.01 -4.38 1.86
N PHE A 101 -11.10 -3.80 3.06
CA PHE A 101 -11.29 -2.37 3.23
C PHE A 101 -10.28 -1.76 4.19
N VAL A 102 -10.10 -0.44 4.06
CA VAL A 102 -9.41 0.39 5.06
C VAL A 102 -10.35 1.50 5.50
N ALA A 103 -10.49 1.69 6.81
CA ALA A 103 -11.35 2.71 7.37
C ALA A 103 -10.72 3.39 8.58
N ARG A 104 -11.26 4.54 8.95
CA ARG A 104 -10.81 5.31 10.12
C ARG A 104 -11.07 4.51 11.40
N CYS A 105 -10.07 4.45 12.27
CA CYS A 105 -10.25 3.86 13.59
C CYS A 105 -10.81 4.90 14.56
N TYR A 106 -11.88 4.53 15.27
CA TYR A 106 -12.54 5.38 16.27
C TYR A 106 -12.29 4.94 17.71
N LEU A 107 -11.46 3.91 17.94
CA LEU A 107 -11.05 3.50 19.30
C LEU A 107 -10.24 4.58 20.04
N GLY A 108 -9.67 5.53 19.30
CA GLY A 108 -8.75 6.52 19.83
C GLY A 108 -7.29 6.03 19.89
N PRO A 109 -6.39 6.83 20.47
CA PRO A 109 -4.96 6.51 20.52
C PRO A 109 -4.68 5.13 21.16
N PRO A 110 -3.71 4.36 20.62
CA PRO A 110 -2.76 4.74 19.58
C PRO A 110 -3.25 4.52 18.14
N TYR A 111 -4.48 4.05 17.94
CA TYR A 111 -4.95 3.59 16.63
C TYR A 111 -5.55 4.73 15.81
N VAL A 112 -5.29 4.72 14.50
CA VAL A 112 -5.77 5.77 13.58
C VAL A 112 -6.56 5.22 12.39
N ASP A 113 -6.30 3.98 12.00
CA ASP A 113 -7.04 3.28 10.95
C ASP A 113 -7.07 1.77 11.24
N HIS A 114 -7.94 1.05 10.56
CA HIS A 114 -8.02 -0.41 10.62
C HIS A 114 -8.20 -1.01 9.23
N GLN A 115 -7.74 -2.24 9.10
CA GLN A 115 -8.06 -3.11 7.97
C GLN A 115 -9.31 -3.92 8.32
N LEU A 116 -10.25 -3.96 7.37
CA LEU A 116 -11.47 -4.75 7.45
C LEU A 116 -11.45 -5.84 6.39
N ASN A 117 -12.12 -6.96 6.69
CA ASN A 117 -12.49 -7.92 5.66
C ASN A 117 -13.77 -7.48 4.92
N LEU A 118 -14.23 -8.28 3.96
CA LEU A 118 -15.45 -8.03 3.19
C LEU A 118 -16.74 -7.91 4.03
N PHE A 119 -16.70 -8.33 5.29
CA PHE A 119 -17.81 -8.28 6.24
C PHE A 119 -17.74 -7.07 7.15
N HIS A 120 -16.85 -6.11 6.86
CA HIS A 120 -16.58 -4.96 7.72
C HIS A 120 -16.10 -5.34 9.12
N VAL A 121 -15.67 -6.59 9.33
CA VAL A 121 -15.08 -7.05 10.58
C VAL A 121 -13.63 -6.61 10.60
N ILE A 122 -13.22 -6.03 11.72
CA ILE A 122 -11.86 -5.55 11.93
C ILE A 122 -10.91 -6.74 11.97
N VAL A 123 -9.98 -6.76 11.02
CA VAL A 123 -8.88 -7.72 10.97
C VAL A 123 -7.73 -7.25 11.85
N ARG A 124 -7.39 -5.95 11.77
CA ARG A 124 -6.29 -5.36 12.52
C ARG A 124 -6.45 -3.84 12.63
N HIS A 125 -6.14 -3.32 13.82
CA HIS A 125 -5.95 -1.89 14.04
C HIS A 125 -4.49 -1.51 13.81
N PHE A 126 -4.25 -0.30 13.32
CA PHE A 126 -2.90 0.19 13.08
C PHE A 126 -2.65 1.54 13.74
N ALA A 127 -1.46 1.67 14.32
CA ALA A 127 -0.92 2.96 14.76
C ALA A 127 -0.34 3.77 13.56
N PRO A 128 -0.06 5.08 13.72
CA PRO A 128 0.46 5.92 12.64
C PRO A 128 1.77 5.41 12.02
N ALA A 129 2.70 4.93 12.85
CA ALA A 129 4.03 4.49 12.44
C ALA A 129 4.08 2.99 12.07
N GLU A 130 2.99 2.27 12.27
CA GLU A 130 2.93 0.84 11.97
C GLU A 130 2.68 0.62 10.48
N PRO A 131 3.48 -0.19 9.77
CA PRO A 131 3.28 -0.43 8.35
C PRO A 131 2.01 -1.27 8.12
N MET A 132 1.17 -0.84 7.18
CA MET A 132 0.06 -1.64 6.67
C MET A 132 0.54 -2.39 5.42
N PRO A 133 0.17 -3.68 5.26
CA PRO A 133 0.60 -4.45 4.10
C PRO A 133 0.05 -3.88 2.79
N ASP A 134 0.82 -4.01 1.71
CA ASP A 134 0.33 -3.76 0.36
C ASP A 134 -0.71 -4.85 -0.02
N PRO A 135 -1.74 -4.51 -0.81
CA PRO A 135 -2.02 -3.20 -1.41
C PRO A 135 -2.78 -2.21 -0.50
N PHE A 136 -3.12 -2.57 0.74
CA PHE A 136 -3.96 -1.75 1.63
C PHE A 136 -3.29 -0.45 2.07
N SER A 137 -1.96 -0.41 2.11
CA SER A 137 -1.18 0.79 2.47
C SER A 137 -1.57 2.04 1.67
N ALA A 138 -1.93 1.88 0.40
CA ALA A 138 -2.32 2.95 -0.51
C ALA A 138 -3.61 3.68 -0.09
N ALA A 139 -4.49 3.01 0.66
CA ALA A 139 -5.78 3.56 1.07
C ALA A 139 -5.72 4.37 2.38
N ARG A 140 -4.62 4.31 3.14
CA ARG A 140 -4.57 4.86 4.51
C ARG A 140 -4.82 6.35 4.57
N MET A 141 -4.24 7.12 3.65
CA MET A 141 -4.40 8.57 3.65
C MET A 141 -5.85 8.98 3.42
N LEU A 142 -6.56 8.27 2.55
CA LEU A 142 -7.98 8.50 2.30
C LEU A 142 -8.83 8.11 3.51
N ALA A 143 -8.57 6.95 4.12
CA ALA A 143 -9.27 6.53 5.33
C ALA A 143 -9.10 7.55 6.48
N ARG A 144 -7.89 8.10 6.67
CA ARG A 144 -7.59 9.09 7.71
C ARG A 144 -8.20 10.46 7.47
N SER A 145 -8.60 10.79 6.23
CA SER A 145 -9.27 12.06 5.93
C SER A 145 -10.61 12.21 6.67
N GLY A 146 -11.27 11.10 7.02
CA GLY A 146 -12.58 11.08 7.64
C GLY A 146 -13.74 11.46 6.72
N GLY A 147 -13.49 11.64 5.42
CA GLY A 147 -14.53 11.96 4.43
C GLY A 147 -15.27 10.76 3.84
N TYR A 148 -14.86 9.54 4.20
CA TYR A 148 -15.38 8.29 3.65
C TYR A 148 -15.70 7.32 4.78
N ALA A 149 -16.72 6.50 4.59
CA ALA A 149 -17.05 5.42 5.50
C ALA A 149 -15.93 4.37 5.51
N TYR A 150 -15.46 4.00 4.32
CA TYR A 150 -14.36 3.06 4.11
C TYR A 150 -13.80 3.20 2.69
N ILE A 151 -12.62 2.62 2.47
CA ILE A 151 -11.95 2.56 1.16
C ILE A 151 -11.83 1.10 0.75
N GLU A 152 -12.38 0.77 -0.40
CA GLU A 152 -12.22 -0.56 -1.01
C GLU A 152 -10.89 -0.70 -1.69
N VAL A 153 -10.25 -1.87 -1.52
CA VAL A 153 -8.94 -2.18 -2.11
C VAL A 153 -9.06 -3.45 -2.92
N TYR A 154 -8.70 -3.38 -4.21
CA TYR A 154 -8.80 -4.49 -5.15
C TYR A 154 -7.41 -5.08 -5.46
N GLY A 155 -7.40 -6.30 -6.01
CA GLY A 155 -6.18 -7.07 -6.25
C GLY A 155 -5.23 -6.47 -7.29
N ASP A 156 -5.72 -5.59 -8.15
CA ASP A 156 -4.92 -4.88 -9.14
C ASP A 156 -4.42 -3.51 -8.67
N GLY A 157 -4.65 -3.16 -7.39
CA GLY A 157 -4.27 -1.88 -6.80
C GLY A 157 -5.29 -0.77 -6.99
N LEU A 158 -6.45 -1.04 -7.62
CA LEU A 158 -7.56 -0.09 -7.62
C LEU A 158 -8.05 0.16 -6.20
N ILE A 159 -8.23 1.44 -5.85
CA ILE A 159 -8.83 1.87 -4.60
C ILE A 159 -10.07 2.72 -4.88
N LEU A 160 -11.17 2.43 -4.17
CA LEU A 160 -12.45 3.12 -4.34
C LEU A 160 -12.96 3.62 -2.99
N PRO A 161 -13.00 4.95 -2.75
CA PRO A 161 -13.62 5.52 -1.56
C PRO A 161 -15.13 5.38 -1.60
N VAL A 162 -15.74 5.01 -0.47
CA VAL A 162 -17.19 4.82 -0.33
C VAL A 162 -17.73 5.72 0.78
N LEU A 163 -18.81 6.45 0.48
CA LEU A 163 -19.54 7.28 1.44
C LEU A 163 -20.51 6.44 2.29
N GLU A 164 -21.03 7.01 3.37
CA GLU A 164 -21.99 6.37 4.29
C GLU A 164 -23.29 5.91 3.60
N ASP A 165 -23.70 6.58 2.53
CA ASP A 165 -24.88 6.22 1.74
C ASP A 165 -24.60 5.14 0.68
N GLY A 166 -23.36 4.64 0.62
CA GLY A 166 -22.90 3.65 -0.34
C GLY A 166 -22.38 4.26 -1.65
N THR A 167 -22.41 5.58 -1.83
CA THR A 167 -21.90 6.23 -3.05
C THR A 167 -20.39 6.02 -3.19
N VAL A 168 -19.96 5.57 -4.37
CA VAL A 168 -18.55 5.38 -4.71
C VAL A 168 -18.01 6.66 -5.34
N VAL A 169 -16.95 7.22 -4.75
CA VAL A 169 -16.31 8.43 -5.27
C VAL A 169 -15.28 8.04 -6.32
N ARG A 170 -15.42 8.62 -7.51
CA ARG A 170 -14.46 8.42 -8.60
C ARG A 170 -13.18 9.21 -8.29
N PRO A 171 -11.99 8.61 -8.46
CA PRO A 171 -10.72 9.34 -8.41
C PRO A 171 -10.62 10.46 -9.45
#